data_AF-A0A413LMU0-F1
#
_entry.id   AF-A0A413LMU0-F1
#
_cell.length_a   1.000
_cell.length_b   1.000
_cell.length_c   1.000
_cell.angle_alpha   90.00
_cell.angle_beta   90.00
_cell.angle_gamma   90.00
#
_symmetry.space_group_name_H-M   'P 1'
#
loop_
_entity.id
_entity.type
_entity.pdbx_description
1 polymer ?
#
loop_
_entity_poly.entity_id
_entity_poly.type
_entity_poly.pdbx_seq_one_letter_code
_entity_poly.pdbx_strand_id
1 'polypeptide(L)'
;MTGASFIAITLKKDVPEYNYIPKNIQMTRLLGYQKPATFYVPKYETKWKEEELKTDLRTTLYWNPALQTNWKGKASIEFYTTSENDSYSILLEGISQKGKLVWFKK
;
A
#
# COMPACT_ATOMS: atom_id res chain seq x y z
N MET A 1 -30.06 18.82 -13.12
CA MET A 1 -28.75 19.33 -13.56
C MET A 1 -27.80 18.16 -13.69
N THR A 2 -27.65 17.58 -14.87
CA THR A 2 -26.67 16.52 -15.18
C THR A 2 -25.42 17.20 -15.74
N GLY A 3 -24.48 17.57 -14.87
CA GLY A 3 -23.18 18.08 -15.31
C GLY A 3 -22.29 16.92 -15.75
N ALA A 4 -21.77 16.98 -16.97
CA ALA A 4 -20.75 16.04 -17.43
C ALA A 4 -19.39 16.42 -16.82
N SER A 5 -18.72 15.46 -16.18
CA SER A 5 -17.36 15.61 -15.66
C SER A 5 -16.40 14.82 -16.54
N PHE A 6 -15.19 15.35 -16.77
CA PHE A 6 -14.14 14.66 -17.51
C PHE A 6 -12.82 14.75 -16.75
N ILE A 7 -11.93 13.79 -17.01
CA ILE A 7 -10.54 13.80 -16.54
C ILE A 7 -9.66 14.08 -17.76
N ALA A 8 -8.85 15.13 -17.69
CA ALA A 8 -7.83 15.43 -18.68
C ALA A 8 -6.45 15.12 -18.11
N ILE A 9 -5.65 14.34 -18.84
CA ILE A 9 -4.26 14.03 -18.50
C ILE A 9 -3.38 14.70 -19.56
N THR A 10 -2.54 15.65 -19.15
CA THR A 10 -1.65 16.39 -20.05
C THR A 10 -0.18 16.23 -19.63
N LEU A 11 0.73 16.37 -20.58
CA LEU A 11 2.16 16.48 -20.29
C LEU A 11 2.48 17.88 -19.73
N LYS A 12 3.55 18.00 -18.94
CA LYS A 12 3.96 19.27 -18.32
C LYS A 12 4.06 20.44 -19.32
N LYS A 13 4.46 20.16 -20.56
CA LYS A 13 4.63 21.14 -21.64
C LYS A 13 3.29 21.75 -22.10
N ASP A 14 2.20 21.02 -21.95
CA ASP A 14 0.88 21.37 -22.50
C ASP A 14 -0.05 21.92 -21.41
N VAL A 15 0.46 22.19 -20.21
CA VAL A 15 -0.28 22.83 -19.12
C VAL A 15 -0.21 24.34 -19.31
N PRO A 16 -1.34 25.03 -19.55
CA PRO A 16 -1.36 26.49 -19.60
C PRO A 16 -0.96 27.05 -18.22
N GLU A 17 -0.13 28.08 -18.23
CA GLU A 17 0.25 28.78 -17.00
C GLU A 17 -0.91 29.69 -16.59
N TYR A 18 -1.65 29.30 -15.55
CA TYR A 18 -2.77 30.09 -15.03
C TYR A 18 -2.34 30.85 -13.77
N ASN A 19 -2.61 32.16 -13.74
CA ASN A 19 -2.41 32.99 -12.54
C ASN A 19 -3.52 32.82 -11.48
N TYR A 20 -4.54 31.99 -11.75
CA TYR A 20 -5.61 31.65 -10.83
C TYR A 20 -6.23 30.30 -11.20
N ILE A 21 -6.82 29.58 -10.23
CA ILE A 21 -7.49 28.31 -10.49
C ILE A 21 -8.95 28.59 -10.90
N PRO A 22 -9.41 28.17 -12.10
CA PRO A 22 -10.80 28.36 -12.50
C PRO A 22 -11.77 27.65 -11.54
N LYS A 23 -12.94 28.26 -11.29
CA LYS A 23 -13.99 27.61 -10.50
C LYS A 23 -14.41 26.30 -11.18
N ASN A 24 -14.62 25.26 -10.39
CA ASN A 24 -14.99 23.89 -10.82
C ASN A 24 -13.89 23.11 -11.58
N ILE A 25 -12.63 23.54 -11.51
CA ILE A 25 -11.49 22.76 -12.02
C ILE A 25 -10.55 22.44 -10.87
N GLN A 26 -10.25 21.15 -10.68
CA GLN A 26 -9.24 20.69 -9.74
C GLN A 26 -8.01 20.21 -10.53
N MET A 27 -6.91 20.96 -10.39
CA MET A 27 -5.62 20.57 -10.94
C MET A 27 -4.90 19.69 -9.92
N THR A 28 -4.45 18.51 -10.32
CA THR A 28 -3.62 17.64 -9.50
C THR A 28 -2.35 17.28 -10.25
N ARG A 29 -1.22 17.27 -9.53
CA ARG A 29 0.05 16.83 -10.09
C ARG A 29 0.29 15.38 -9.68
N LEU A 30 0.31 14.48 -10.66
CA LEU A 30 0.75 13.12 -10.42
C LEU A 30 2.24 13.13 -10.08
N LEU A 31 2.62 12.41 -9.03
CA LEU A 31 4.01 12.29 -8.57
C LEU A 31 4.89 11.51 -9.58
N GLY A 32 4.27 10.92 -10.61
CA GLY A 32 4.91 10.14 -11.64
C GLY A 32 4.95 8.66 -11.31
N TYR A 33 5.72 7.91 -12.08
CA TYR A 33 5.93 6.49 -11.87
C TYR A 33 6.87 6.27 -10.68
N GLN A 34 6.36 5.62 -9.63
CA GLN A 34 7.18 5.13 -8.53
C GLN A 34 7.53 3.67 -8.80
N LYS A 35 8.83 3.35 -8.85
CA LYS A 35 9.28 1.95 -8.92
C LYS A 35 8.74 1.19 -7.70
N PRO A 36 8.14 0.00 -7.86
CA PRO A 36 7.74 -0.81 -6.73
C PRO A 36 8.93 -1.06 -5.81
N ALA A 37 8.82 -0.64 -4.54
CA ALA A 37 9.78 -1.01 -3.51
C ALA A 37 9.28 -2.28 -2.81
N THR A 38 10.15 -3.26 -2.62
CA THR A 38 9.84 -4.42 -1.80
C THR A 38 9.79 -4.00 -0.33
N PHE A 39 8.73 -4.39 0.38
CA PHE A 39 8.68 -4.21 1.83
C PHE A 39 9.81 -5.03 2.48
N TYR A 40 10.63 -4.38 3.32
CA TYR A 40 11.71 -5.06 4.01
C TYR A 40 11.17 -5.82 5.22
N VAL A 41 11.32 -7.15 5.20
CA VAL A 41 11.09 -8.02 6.35
C VAL A 41 12.45 -8.28 7.01
N PRO A 42 12.71 -7.75 8.23
CA PRO A 42 13.97 -8.00 8.91
C PRO A 42 14.16 -9.50 9.16
N LYS A 43 15.38 -9.98 8.94
CA LYS A 43 15.78 -11.34 9.29
C LYS A 43 16.31 -11.34 10.73
N TYR A 44 15.55 -11.92 11.65
CA TYR A 44 15.93 -11.96 13.08
C TYR A 44 16.79 -13.19 13.45
N GLU A 45 16.98 -14.14 12.53
CA GLU A 45 17.69 -15.40 12.79
C GLU A 45 19.23 -15.27 12.86
N THR A 46 19.79 -14.10 12.54
CA THR A 46 21.23 -13.90 12.61
C THR A 46 21.67 -13.64 14.06
N LYS A 47 22.62 -14.43 14.56
CA LYS A 47 23.28 -14.30 15.88
C LYS A 47 23.83 -12.89 16.20
N TRP A 48 23.84 -12.00 15.21
CA TRP A 48 24.39 -10.67 15.26
C TRP A 48 23.27 -9.64 15.42
N LYS A 49 22.66 -9.54 16.62
CA LYS A 49 22.01 -8.33 17.20
C LYS A 49 20.98 -8.68 18.29
N GLU A 50 21.46 -9.20 19.42
CA GLU A 50 20.79 -8.84 20.69
C GLU A 50 21.07 -7.36 21.04
N GLU A 51 22.18 -6.80 20.53
CA GLU A 51 22.65 -5.44 20.85
C GLU A 51 22.10 -4.30 19.97
N GLU A 52 21.51 -4.58 18.79
CA GLU A 52 20.76 -3.55 18.01
C GLU A 52 19.24 -3.79 18.02
N LEU A 53 18.69 -4.34 19.09
CA LEU A 53 17.27 -4.22 19.40
C LEU A 53 16.95 -2.75 19.76
N LYS A 54 17.20 -1.82 18.83
CA LYS A 54 16.49 -0.55 18.78
C LYS A 54 15.01 -0.90 18.81
N THR A 55 14.24 -0.18 19.62
CA THR A 55 12.78 -0.30 19.66
C THR A 55 12.24 -0.36 18.24
N ASP A 56 11.61 -1.48 17.90
CA ASP A 56 11.04 -1.69 16.58
C ASP A 56 9.71 -0.92 16.52
N LEU A 57 9.75 0.27 15.93
CA LEU A 57 8.61 1.19 15.83
C LEU A 57 7.85 1.04 14.50
N ARG A 58 7.98 -0.10 13.82
CA ARG A 58 7.30 -0.31 12.53
C ARG A 58 5.80 -0.49 12.75
N THR A 59 5.00 0.30 12.03
CA THR A 59 3.53 0.20 12.04
C THR A 59 3.01 -0.92 11.15
N THR A 60 3.81 -1.41 10.20
CA THR A 60 3.53 -2.57 9.36
C THR A 60 4.54 -3.66 9.68
N LEU A 61 4.08 -4.82 10.13
CA LEU A 61 4.96 -5.94 10.51
C LEU A 61 5.13 -6.97 9.40
N TYR A 62 4.13 -7.08 8.54
CA TYR A 62 4.10 -8.02 7.42
C TYR A 62 3.42 -7.40 6.20
N TRP A 63 4.00 -7.64 5.02
CA TRP A 63 3.41 -7.26 3.74
C TRP A 63 3.81 -8.27 2.65
N ASN A 64 2.81 -8.85 1.97
CA ASN A 64 3.02 -9.76 0.86
C ASN A 64 1.95 -9.53 -0.22
N PRO A 65 2.29 -8.96 -1.39
CA PRO A 65 1.34 -8.63 -2.45
C PRO A 65 0.97 -9.85 -3.30
N ALA A 66 1.70 -10.96 -3.15
CA ALA A 66 1.56 -12.17 -3.95
C ALA A 66 1.06 -13.37 -3.12
N LEU A 67 0.36 -13.11 -2.01
CA LEU A 67 -0.19 -14.16 -1.17
C LEU A 67 -1.24 -14.97 -1.96
N GLN A 68 -0.98 -16.26 -2.14
CA GLN A 68 -1.91 -17.18 -2.79
C GLN A 68 -2.50 -18.16 -1.78
N THR A 69 -3.81 -18.36 -1.87
CA THR A 69 -4.48 -19.41 -1.10
C THR A 69 -4.25 -20.77 -1.74
N ASN A 70 -4.20 -21.81 -0.91
CA ASN A 70 -4.21 -23.19 -1.38
C ASN A 70 -5.56 -23.58 -2.01
N TRP A 71 -5.66 -24.83 -2.49
CA TRP A 71 -6.88 -25.38 -3.10
C TRP A 71 -8.11 -25.39 -2.18
N LYS A 72 -7.93 -25.29 -0.86
CA LYS A 72 -9.02 -25.15 0.12
C LYS A 72 -9.39 -23.68 0.40
N GLY A 73 -8.78 -22.72 -0.30
CA GLY A 73 -8.99 -21.29 -0.07
C GLY A 73 -8.33 -20.76 1.21
N LYS A 74 -7.32 -21.46 1.76
CA LYS A 74 -6.60 -21.05 2.98
C LYS A 74 -5.19 -20.57 2.66
N ALA A 75 -4.72 -19.56 3.40
CA ALA A 75 -3.32 -19.14 3.44
C ALA A 75 -2.89 -19.00 4.90
N SER A 76 -1.66 -19.38 5.20
CA SER A 76 -1.03 -19.19 6.50
C SER A 76 0.15 -18.24 6.34
N ILE A 77 0.30 -17.31 7.28
CA ILE A 77 1.40 -16.35 7.31
C ILE A 77 2.04 -16.36 8.70
N GLU A 78 3.35 -16.17 8.74
CA GLU A 78 4.14 -16.04 9.96
C GLU A 78 4.97 -14.76 9.84
N PHE A 79 5.08 -14.02 10.94
CA PHE A 79 5.79 -12.75 10.99
C PHE A 79 6.34 -12.49 12.39
N TYR A 80 7.38 -11.67 12.47
CA TYR A 80 7.96 -11.24 13.73
C TYR A 80 7.21 -10.05 14.30
N THR A 81 6.98 -10.06 15.61
CA THR A 81 6.35 -8.97 16.35
C THR A 81 7.39 -8.02 16.92
N THR A 82 6.96 -6.82 17.29
CA THR A 82 7.78 -5.91 18.09
C THR A 82 7.75 -6.34 19.56
N SER A 83 8.60 -5.73 20.39
CA SER A 83 8.59 -5.95 21.85
C SER A 83 7.40 -5.31 22.57
N GLU A 84 6.57 -4.54 21.84
CA GLU A 84 5.39 -3.86 22.40
C GLU A 84 4.20 -4.82 22.43
N ASN A 85 3.44 -4.82 23.52
CA ASN A 85 2.31 -5.73 23.73
C ASN A 85 0.99 -5.12 23.27
N ASP A 86 0.93 -4.70 22.01
CA ASP A 86 -0.23 -4.05 21.41
C ASP A 86 -1.05 -5.00 20.52
N SER A 87 -2.33 -4.64 20.30
CA SER A 87 -3.21 -5.36 19.39
C SER A 87 -2.82 -5.13 17.93
N TYR A 88 -2.88 -6.18 17.11
CA TYR A 88 -2.60 -6.09 15.67
C TYR A 88 -3.87 -5.94 14.85
N SER A 89 -3.79 -5.13 13.79
CA SER A 89 -4.79 -5.13 12.73
C SER A 89 -4.31 -5.91 11.52
N ILE A 90 -5.21 -6.67 10.90
CA ILE A 90 -4.96 -7.44 9.68
C ILE A 90 -5.80 -6.84 8.56
N LEU A 91 -5.15 -6.44 7.46
CA LEU A 91 -5.80 -5.99 6.23
C LEU A 91 -5.44 -6.96 5.10
N LEU A 92 -6.45 -7.49 4.42
CA LEU A 92 -6.28 -8.36 3.25
C LEU A 92 -7.08 -7.80 2.09
N GLU A 93 -6.39 -7.56 0.98
CA GLU A 93 -6.97 -7.08 -0.27
C GLU A 93 -6.55 -8.02 -1.40
N GLY A 94 -7.46 -8.28 -2.34
CA GLY A 94 -7.14 -9.15 -3.46
C GLY A 94 -8.24 -9.24 -4.49
N ILE A 95 -7.99 -10.08 -5.49
CA ILE A 95 -8.90 -10.34 -6.59
C ILE A 95 -9.09 -11.85 -6.67
N SER A 96 -10.35 -12.29 -6.68
CA SER A 96 -10.70 -13.70 -6.87
C SER A 96 -10.43 -14.16 -8.30
N GLN A 97 -10.41 -15.47 -8.54
CA GLN A 97 -10.27 -16.04 -9.89
C GLN A 97 -11.35 -15.57 -10.88
N LYS A 98 -12.51 -15.11 -10.37
CA LYS A 98 -13.61 -14.56 -11.17
C LYS A 98 -13.51 -13.04 -11.37
N GLY A 99 -12.39 -12.41 -11.02
CA GLY A 99 -12.18 -10.97 -11.13
C GLY A 99 -12.89 -10.13 -10.08
N LYS A 100 -13.51 -10.73 -9.06
CA LYS A 100 -14.15 -9.97 -7.97
C LYS A 100 -13.14 -9.48 -6.95
N LEU A 101 -13.22 -8.20 -6.58
CA LEU A 101 -12.46 -7.61 -5.48
C LEU A 101 -12.85 -8.27 -4.15
N VAL A 102 -11.85 -8.54 -3.32
CA VAL A 102 -12.00 -9.06 -1.96
C VAL A 102 -11.28 -8.11 -1.01
N TRP A 103 -11.95 -7.75 0.07
CA TRP A 103 -11.42 -6.88 1.12
C TRP A 103 -11.83 -7.44 2.48
N PHE A 104 -10.87 -7.52 3.40
CA PHE A 104 -11.09 -8.01 4.76
C PHE A 104 -10.22 -7.22 5.74
N LYS A 105 -10.80 -6.84 6.88
CA LYS A 105 -10.11 -6.18 7.97
C LYS A 105 -10.48 -6.83 9.31
N LYS A 106 -9.48 -7.10 10.15
CA LYS A 106 -9.66 -7.58 11.53
C LYS A 106 -8.81 -6.74 12.49
#